data_AF-X1E4Q6-F1
#
_entry.id   AF-X1E4Q6-F1
#
_cell.length_a   1.000
_cell.length_b   1.000
_cell.length_c   1.000
_cell.angle_alpha   90.00
_cell.angle_beta   90.00
_cell.angle_gamma   90.00
#
_symmetry.space_group_name_H-M   'P 1'
#
loop_
_entity.id
_entity.type
_entity.pdbx_description
1 polymer ?
#
loop_
_entity_poly.entity_id
_entity_poly.type
_entity_poly.pdbx_seq_one_letter_code
_entity_poly.pdbx_strand_id
1 'polypeptide(L)'
;ALKWEPIFWLTIVAAGFGGVLLGQKIRSRPEPGENEEKSNSELSIYLTPIIALVGSVLIAQFCLRIFAQDVRMFDPRLGSVMAQPAVGQIVFAVLISFGIAAFIFKKFLNVSYIWPIAASAFVTGFAITAYLKQDILQHLVGQHPAAFFCNAVTSVLPVQMVAYGTLGSIAGYWLAVRHNHWRKHA
;
A
#
# COMPACT_ATOMS: atom_id res chain seq x y z
N ALA A 1 4.81 -15.98 15.31
CA ALA A 1 4.67 -16.05 13.84
C ALA A 1 4.47 -14.67 13.22
N LEU A 2 3.39 -13.94 13.54
CA LEU A 2 3.05 -12.64 12.92
C LEU A 2 4.15 -11.56 12.94
N LYS A 3 5.06 -11.57 13.92
CA LYS A 3 6.14 -10.55 14.03
C LYS A 3 7.10 -10.52 12.83
N TRP A 4 7.28 -11.64 12.14
CA TRP A 4 8.19 -11.76 10.99
C TRP A 4 7.50 -11.59 9.64
N GLU A 5 6.17 -11.55 9.64
CA GLU A 5 5.36 -11.48 8.44
C GLU A 5 5.63 -10.22 7.61
N PRO A 6 5.80 -9.01 8.18
CA PRO A 6 6.12 -7.82 7.40
C PRO A 6 7.48 -7.91 6.71
N ILE A 7 8.46 -8.52 7.39
CA ILE A 7 9.81 -8.74 6.84
C ILE A 7 9.72 -9.72 5.67
N PHE A 8 8.98 -10.82 5.83
CA PHE A 8 8.74 -11.80 4.76
C PHE A 8 8.13 -11.15 3.51
N TRP A 9 7.09 -10.35 3.67
CA TRP A 9 6.44 -9.65 2.55
C TRP A 9 7.35 -8.59 1.92
N LEU A 10 8.16 -7.90 2.71
CA LEU A 10 9.16 -6.96 2.21
C LEU A 10 10.24 -7.67 1.39
N THR A 11 10.68 -8.87 1.82
CA THR A 11 11.61 -9.70 1.04
C THR A 11 11.00 -10.12 -0.30
N ILE A 12 9.72 -10.48 -0.34
CA ILE A 12 9.02 -10.80 -1.61
C ILE A 12 8.99 -9.58 -2.53
N VAL A 13 8.62 -8.41 -2.00
CA VAL A 13 8.61 -7.17 -2.78
C VAL A 13 10.01 -6.83 -3.30
N ALA A 14 11.04 -6.95 -2.46
CA ALA A 14 12.43 -6.72 -2.84
C ALA A 14 12.91 -7.72 -3.91
N ALA A 15 12.55 -9.00 -3.80
CA ALA A 15 12.87 -10.02 -4.80
C ALA A 15 12.18 -9.72 -6.14
N GLY A 16 10.92 -9.26 -6.11
CA GLY A 16 10.19 -8.82 -7.29
C GLY A 16 10.91 -7.66 -8.00
N PHE A 17 11.36 -6.65 -7.25
CA PHE A 17 12.16 -5.55 -7.82
C PHE A 17 13.52 -6.02 -8.33
N GLY A 18 14.20 -6.91 -7.60
CA GLY A 18 15.45 -7.53 -8.05
C GLY A 18 15.29 -8.22 -9.41
N GLY A 19 14.20 -8.98 -9.60
CA GLY A 19 13.87 -9.60 -10.88
C GLY A 19 13.63 -8.59 -12.01
N VAL A 20 12.90 -7.51 -11.74
CA VAL A 20 12.67 -6.44 -12.73
C VAL A 20 13.98 -5.76 -13.14
N LEU A 21 14.84 -5.42 -12.19
CA LEU A 21 16.12 -4.77 -12.45
C LEU A 21 17.07 -5.69 -13.24
N LEU A 22 17.13 -6.98 -12.88
CA LEU A 22 17.88 -7.98 -13.65
C LEU A 22 17.32 -8.11 -15.07
N GLY A 23 16.00 -8.15 -15.23
CA GLY A 23 15.34 -8.18 -16.54
C GLY A 23 15.65 -6.95 -17.39
N GLN A 24 15.65 -5.74 -16.79
CA GLN A 24 16.02 -4.50 -17.46
C GLN A 24 17.50 -4.50 -17.87
N LYS A 25 18.39 -5.00 -17.01
CA LYS A 25 19.83 -5.15 -17.30
C LYS A 25 20.11 -6.14 -18.43
N ILE A 26 19.29 -7.19 -18.57
CA ILE A 26 19.40 -8.15 -19.69
C ILE A 26 18.79 -7.55 -20.98
N ARG A 27 17.75 -6.72 -20.85
CA ARG A 27 17.03 -6.15 -22.00
C ARG A 27 17.71 -4.96 -22.68
N SER A 28 18.71 -4.32 -22.05
CA SER A 28 19.46 -3.14 -22.50
C SER A 28 19.11 -2.63 -23.91
N ARG A 29 18.03 -1.84 -24.00
CA ARG A 29 17.91 -0.75 -24.98
C ARG A 29 18.07 0.55 -24.19
N PRO A 30 18.97 1.45 -24.58
CA PRO A 30 18.98 2.79 -24.01
C PRO A 30 17.73 3.52 -24.52
N GLU A 31 16.78 3.83 -23.65
CA GLU A 31 15.79 4.87 -23.97
C GLU A 31 16.39 6.24 -23.67
N PRO A 32 16.34 7.19 -24.61
CA PRO A 32 16.90 8.52 -24.44
C PRO A 32 15.94 9.42 -23.65
N GLY A 33 16.49 10.08 -22.63
CA GLY A 33 16.03 11.38 -22.16
C GLY A 33 14.74 11.42 -21.36
N GLU A 34 14.79 11.06 -20.08
CA GLU A 34 14.12 11.90 -19.09
C GLU A 34 15.16 12.90 -18.61
N ASN A 35 14.99 14.17 -19.00
CA ASN A 35 15.70 15.27 -18.36
C ASN A 35 15.39 15.17 -16.86
N GLU A 36 16.37 14.74 -16.09
CA GLU A 36 16.40 14.94 -14.65
C GLU A 36 16.26 16.44 -14.42
N GLU A 37 15.05 16.88 -14.09
CA GLU A 37 14.84 18.20 -13.52
C GLU A 37 15.67 18.21 -12.22
N LYS A 38 16.86 18.79 -12.31
CA LYS A 38 17.78 19.01 -11.19
C LYS A 38 17.02 19.72 -10.08
N SER A 39 16.53 18.96 -9.11
CA SER A 39 15.91 19.50 -7.90
C SER A 39 16.93 19.41 -6.77
N ASN A 40 17.30 20.61 -6.32
CA ASN A 40 18.42 20.96 -5.47
C ASN A 40 18.49 20.24 -4.11
N SER A 41 19.71 20.23 -3.55
CA SER A 41 20.13 19.77 -2.20
C SER A 41 20.15 18.25 -1.99
N GLU A 42 21.28 17.70 -1.54
CA GLU A 42 21.44 16.28 -1.16
C GLU A 42 20.36 15.80 -0.18
N LEU A 43 19.79 16.71 0.61
CA LEU A 43 18.68 16.43 1.53
C LEU A 43 17.40 16.02 0.79
N SER A 44 17.08 16.64 -0.35
CA SER A 44 15.82 16.40 -1.09
C SER A 44 15.79 15.03 -1.76
N ILE A 45 16.97 14.50 -2.12
CA ILE A 45 17.15 13.18 -2.72
C ILE A 45 16.75 12.06 -1.75
N TYR A 46 17.02 12.22 -0.44
CA TYR A 46 16.63 11.23 0.57
C TYR A 46 15.26 11.51 1.19
N LEU A 47 14.88 12.78 1.39
CA LEU A 47 13.59 13.15 1.95
C LEU A 47 12.42 12.79 1.05
N THR A 48 12.55 12.97 -0.26
CA THR A 48 11.45 12.73 -1.22
C THR A 48 10.99 11.26 -1.22
N PRO A 49 11.90 10.26 -1.29
CA PRO A 49 11.59 8.86 -1.05
C PRO A 49 10.89 8.56 0.27
N ILE A 50 11.39 9.12 1.38
CA ILE A 50 10.85 8.85 2.72
C ILE A 50 9.43 9.41 2.82
N ILE A 51 9.21 10.63 2.35
CA ILE A 51 7.89 11.27 2.30
C ILE A 51 6.94 10.46 1.41
N ALA A 52 7.42 9.98 0.26
CA ALA A 52 6.63 9.14 -0.64
C ALA A 52 6.23 7.81 0.02
N LEU A 53 7.16 7.17 0.73
CA LEU A 53 6.89 5.91 1.44
C LEU A 53 5.90 6.12 2.59
N VAL A 54 6.22 7.00 3.53
CA VAL A 54 5.40 7.26 4.72
C VAL A 54 4.04 7.80 4.32
N GLY A 55 4.01 8.74 3.39
CA GLY A 55 2.77 9.31 2.89
C GLY A 55 1.91 8.29 2.13
N SER A 56 2.53 7.36 1.37
CA SER A 56 1.79 6.27 0.74
C SER A 56 1.17 5.33 1.77
N VAL A 57 1.90 5.00 2.84
CA VAL A 57 1.37 4.18 3.94
C VAL A 57 0.16 4.86 4.58
N LEU A 58 0.26 6.16 4.88
CA LEU A 58 -0.82 6.91 5.52
C LEU A 58 -2.06 7.04 4.63
N ILE A 59 -1.87 7.38 3.34
CA ILE A 59 -2.97 7.47 2.37
C ILE A 59 -3.63 6.11 2.21
N ALA A 60 -2.85 5.05 2.00
CA ALA A 60 -3.39 3.71 1.84
C ALA A 60 -4.13 3.24 3.09
N GLN A 61 -3.58 3.43 4.29
CA GLN A 61 -4.26 3.12 5.55
C GLN A 61 -5.59 3.85 5.70
N PHE A 62 -5.61 5.15 5.39
CA PHE A 62 -6.82 5.96 5.47
C PHE A 62 -7.89 5.47 4.47
N CYS A 63 -7.51 5.28 3.20
CA CYS A 63 -8.42 4.79 2.17
C CYS A 63 -8.94 3.38 2.48
N LEU A 64 -8.08 2.46 2.93
CA LEU A 64 -8.46 1.09 3.29
C LEU A 64 -9.48 1.07 4.44
N ARG A 65 -9.31 1.93 5.45
CA ARG A 65 -10.27 2.05 6.55
C ARG A 65 -11.67 2.47 6.09
N ILE A 66 -11.77 3.18 4.96
CA ILE A 66 -13.04 3.61 4.38
C ILE A 66 -13.58 2.54 3.43
N PHE A 67 -12.77 2.06 2.50
CA PHE A 67 -13.21 1.19 1.41
C PHE A 67 -13.35 -0.28 1.80
N ALA A 68 -12.53 -0.79 2.73
CA ALA A 68 -12.61 -2.18 3.19
C ALA A 68 -13.56 -2.37 4.38
N GLN A 69 -14.30 -1.33 4.76
CA GLN A 69 -15.21 -1.37 5.88
C GLN A 69 -16.51 -2.11 5.53
N ASP A 70 -16.83 -3.13 6.31
CA ASP A 70 -18.13 -3.82 6.28
C ASP A 70 -18.96 -3.46 7.54
N VAL A 71 -19.99 -4.24 7.85
CA VAL A 71 -20.88 -4.08 8.99
C VAL A 71 -20.07 -3.94 10.27
N ARG A 72 -20.27 -2.80 10.95
CA ARG A 72 -19.71 -2.52 12.26
C ARG A 72 -20.65 -3.01 13.35
N MET A 73 -20.10 -3.73 14.31
CA MET A 73 -20.79 -4.12 15.53
C MET A 73 -20.11 -3.47 16.72
N PHE A 74 -20.90 -2.96 17.65
CA PHE A 74 -20.38 -2.35 18.86
C PHE A 74 -19.72 -3.42 19.75
N ASP A 75 -18.54 -3.11 20.27
CA ASP A 75 -17.86 -3.91 21.28
C ASP A 75 -17.52 -3.02 22.48
N PRO A 76 -17.88 -3.40 23.72
CA PRO A 76 -17.67 -2.56 24.90
C PRO A 76 -16.22 -2.20 25.21
N ARG A 77 -15.26 -3.01 24.73
CA ARG A 77 -13.83 -2.88 25.05
C ARG A 77 -13.02 -2.31 23.88
N LEU A 78 -13.43 -2.62 22.65
CA LEU A 78 -12.76 -2.22 21.41
C LEU A 78 -13.48 -1.06 20.69
N GLY A 79 -14.64 -0.63 21.19
CA GLY A 79 -15.51 0.38 20.60
C GLY A 79 -16.32 -0.16 19.43
N SER A 80 -15.66 -0.66 18.39
CA SER A 80 -16.32 -1.34 17.28
C SER A 80 -15.46 -2.44 16.68
N VAL A 81 -16.07 -3.57 16.38
CA VAL A 81 -15.52 -4.63 15.54
C VAL A 81 -16.21 -4.61 14.17
N MET A 82 -15.54 -5.11 13.14
CA MET A 82 -16.07 -5.14 11.78
C MET A 82 -16.13 -6.56 11.28
N ALA A 83 -17.22 -6.92 10.59
CA ALA A 83 -17.31 -8.18 9.88
C ALA A 83 -16.30 -8.22 8.72
N GLN A 84 -15.94 -9.43 8.30
CA GLN A 84 -15.03 -9.64 7.18
C GLN A 84 -15.68 -9.12 5.88
N PRO A 85 -15.05 -8.14 5.20
CA PRO A 85 -15.55 -7.65 3.93
C PRO A 85 -15.54 -8.73 2.86
N ALA A 86 -16.48 -8.63 1.91
CA ALA A 86 -16.52 -9.49 0.75
C ALA A 86 -15.20 -9.42 -0.04
N VAL A 87 -14.78 -10.54 -0.65
CA VAL A 87 -13.51 -10.63 -1.38
C VAL A 87 -13.39 -9.54 -2.46
N GLY A 88 -14.46 -9.28 -3.22
CA GLY A 88 -14.48 -8.23 -4.23
C GLY A 88 -14.26 -6.83 -3.67
N GLN A 89 -14.80 -6.55 -2.48
CA GLN A 89 -14.60 -5.28 -1.78
C GLN A 89 -13.14 -5.14 -1.31
N ILE A 90 -12.51 -6.22 -0.84
CA ILE A 90 -11.08 -6.21 -0.50
C ILE A 90 -10.24 -5.88 -1.74
N VAL A 91 -10.48 -6.57 -2.86
CA VAL A 91 -9.73 -6.33 -4.11
C VAL A 91 -9.88 -4.87 -4.54
N PHE A 92 -11.11 -4.36 -4.56
CA PHE A 92 -11.39 -2.97 -4.90
C PHE A 92 -10.70 -1.99 -3.94
N ALA A 93 -10.86 -2.18 -2.63
CA ALA A 93 -10.32 -1.30 -1.61
C ALA A 93 -8.80 -1.19 -1.71
N VAL A 94 -8.11 -2.31 -1.87
CA VAL A 94 -6.64 -2.32 -2.00
C VAL A 94 -6.21 -1.67 -3.32
N LEU A 95 -6.80 -2.06 -4.46
CA LEU A 95 -6.45 -1.49 -5.76
C LEU A 95 -6.60 0.03 -5.78
N ILE A 96 -7.74 0.54 -5.31
CA ILE A 96 -8.04 1.97 -5.32
C ILE A 96 -7.17 2.73 -4.32
N SER A 97 -6.94 2.18 -3.11
CA SER A 97 -6.12 2.86 -2.10
C SER A 97 -4.67 3.07 -2.57
N PHE A 98 -4.05 2.03 -3.12
CA PHE A 98 -2.69 2.12 -3.65
C PHE A 98 -2.63 2.87 -4.98
N GLY A 99 -3.68 2.78 -5.80
CA GLY A 99 -3.82 3.59 -7.01
C GLY A 99 -3.89 5.08 -6.73
N ILE A 100 -4.67 5.51 -5.73
CA ILE A 100 -4.74 6.91 -5.30
C ILE A 100 -3.38 7.36 -4.76
N ALA A 101 -2.73 6.56 -3.89
CA ALA A 101 -1.41 6.88 -3.37
C ALA A 101 -0.39 7.08 -4.51
N ALA A 102 -0.26 6.12 -5.41
CA ALA A 102 0.68 6.22 -6.54
C ALA A 102 0.35 7.38 -7.49
N PHE A 103 -0.93 7.64 -7.74
CA PHE A 103 -1.36 8.78 -8.54
C PHE A 103 -0.92 10.11 -7.92
N ILE A 104 -1.16 10.31 -6.62
CA ILE A 104 -0.77 11.52 -5.89
C ILE A 104 0.75 11.70 -5.93
N PHE A 105 1.52 10.68 -5.55
CA PHE A 105 2.98 10.78 -5.48
C PHE A 105 3.64 10.95 -6.86
N LYS A 106 3.11 10.33 -7.92
CA LYS A 106 3.56 10.61 -9.28
C LYS A 106 3.17 12.01 -9.73
N LYS A 107 1.96 12.48 -9.41
CA LYS A 107 1.46 13.80 -9.84
C LYS A 107 2.19 14.97 -9.16
N PHE A 108 2.45 14.88 -7.85
CA PHE A 108 2.98 16.00 -7.07
C PHE A 108 4.48 15.93 -6.82
N LEU A 109 5.06 14.74 -6.72
CA LEU A 109 6.47 14.55 -6.37
C LEU A 109 7.27 13.92 -7.53
N ASN A 110 6.63 13.61 -8.67
CA ASN A 110 7.22 12.92 -9.83
C ASN A 110 7.95 11.60 -9.47
N VAL A 111 7.50 10.93 -8.41
CA VAL A 111 8.15 9.73 -7.87
C VAL A 111 7.67 8.46 -8.58
N SER A 112 8.55 7.47 -8.69
CA SER A 112 8.24 6.14 -9.26
C SER A 112 7.24 5.35 -8.39
N TYR A 113 6.52 4.43 -9.03
CA TYR A 113 5.57 3.51 -8.38
C TYR A 113 6.22 2.55 -7.36
N ILE A 114 7.56 2.48 -7.30
CA ILE A 114 8.32 1.63 -6.36
C ILE A 114 7.94 1.93 -4.90
N TRP A 115 7.77 3.19 -4.53
CA TRP A 115 7.51 3.59 -3.14
C TRP A 115 6.10 3.23 -2.66
N PRO A 116 5.03 3.50 -3.45
CA PRO A 116 3.70 2.96 -3.17
C PRO A 116 3.64 1.42 -3.08
N ILE A 117 4.42 0.70 -3.90
CA ILE A 117 4.52 -0.77 -3.80
C ILE A 117 5.20 -1.17 -2.49
N ALA A 118 6.35 -0.57 -2.15
CA ALA A 118 7.02 -0.85 -0.89
C ALA A 118 6.09 -0.57 0.31
N ALA A 119 5.29 0.50 0.23
CA ALA A 119 4.31 0.85 1.25
C ALA A 119 3.30 -0.27 1.54
N SER A 120 2.95 -1.15 0.58
CA SER A 120 2.00 -2.24 0.85
C SER A 120 2.50 -3.25 1.88
N ALA A 121 3.81 -3.50 1.94
CA ALA A 121 4.42 -4.31 2.98
C ALA A 121 4.40 -3.60 4.35
N PHE A 122 4.67 -2.29 4.37
CA PHE A 122 4.64 -1.48 5.60
C PHE A 122 3.23 -1.32 6.18
N VAL A 123 2.20 -1.17 5.34
CA VAL A 123 0.78 -1.11 5.75
C VAL A 123 0.41 -2.38 6.54
N THR A 124 0.87 -3.54 6.08
CA THR A 124 0.66 -4.82 6.76
C THR A 124 1.36 -4.85 8.12
N GLY A 125 2.64 -4.47 8.18
CA GLY A 125 3.38 -4.43 9.44
C GLY A 125 2.79 -3.47 10.46
N PHE A 126 2.36 -2.29 10.01
CA PHE A 126 1.65 -1.33 10.85
C PHE A 126 0.34 -1.91 11.38
N ALA A 127 -0.48 -2.54 10.54
CA ALA A 127 -1.75 -3.12 10.98
C ALA A 127 -1.56 -4.22 12.03
N ILE A 128 -0.56 -5.10 11.84
CA ILE A 128 -0.22 -6.16 12.80
C ILE A 128 0.23 -5.56 14.15
N THR A 129 1.14 -4.61 14.11
CA THR A 129 1.71 -4.03 15.34
C THR A 129 0.71 -3.14 16.10
N ALA A 130 -0.15 -2.43 15.37
CA ALA A 130 -1.12 -1.52 15.97
C ALA A 130 -2.38 -2.23 16.49
N TYR A 131 -2.90 -3.22 15.75
CA TYR A 131 -4.24 -3.78 15.99
C TYR A 131 -4.26 -5.24 16.42
N LEU A 132 -3.21 -6.03 16.14
CA LEU A 132 -3.16 -7.47 16.45
C LEU A 132 -2.35 -7.74 17.73
N LYS A 133 -2.54 -6.93 18.77
CA LYS A 133 -1.96 -7.19 20.09
C LYS A 133 -2.62 -8.42 20.73
N GLN A 134 -1.86 -9.15 21.54
CA GLN A 134 -2.28 -10.45 22.06
C GLN A 134 -3.53 -10.37 22.95
N ASP A 135 -3.65 -9.31 23.74
CA ASP A 135 -4.81 -9.00 24.58
C ASP A 135 -6.08 -8.73 23.75
N ILE A 136 -5.92 -8.00 22.64
CA ILE A 136 -7.00 -7.71 21.69
C ILE A 136 -7.47 -8.99 20.99
N LEU A 137 -6.52 -9.82 20.56
CA LEU A 137 -6.81 -11.08 19.87
C LEU A 137 -7.54 -12.07 20.79
N GLN A 138 -7.12 -12.17 22.05
CA GLN A 138 -7.80 -13.01 23.05
C GLN A 138 -9.23 -12.54 23.32
N HIS A 139 -9.46 -11.22 23.36
CA HIS A 139 -10.80 -10.66 23.51
C HIS A 139 -11.69 -10.96 22.31
N LEU A 140 -11.17 -10.78 21.08
CA LEU A 140 -11.90 -11.09 19.85
C LEU A 140 -12.34 -12.56 19.78
N VAL A 141 -11.40 -13.49 19.98
CA VAL A 141 -11.68 -14.93 19.88
C VAL A 141 -12.66 -15.42 20.95
N GLY A 142 -12.65 -14.77 22.13
CA GLY A 142 -13.53 -15.14 23.24
C GLY A 142 -14.95 -14.58 23.16
N GLN A 143 -15.20 -13.54 22.35
CA GLN A 143 -16.47 -12.80 22.34
C GLN A 143 -17.14 -12.73 20.96
N HIS A 144 -16.37 -12.88 19.87
CA HIS A 144 -16.87 -12.69 18.51
C HIS A 144 -16.54 -13.90 17.62
N PRO A 145 -17.37 -14.20 16.62
CA PRO A 145 -17.04 -15.17 15.57
C PRO A 145 -15.74 -14.80 14.86
N ALA A 146 -15.04 -15.81 14.32
CA ALA A 146 -13.75 -15.64 13.64
C ALA A 146 -13.79 -14.70 12.41
N ALA A 147 -14.98 -14.35 11.92
CA ALA A 147 -15.18 -13.41 10.84
C ALA A 147 -15.17 -11.93 11.28
N PHE A 148 -14.94 -11.63 12.56
CA PHE A 148 -14.86 -10.25 13.06
C PHE A 148 -13.42 -9.81 13.33
N PHE A 149 -13.15 -8.56 12.99
CA PHE A 149 -11.83 -7.93 13.08
C PHE A 149 -11.91 -6.60 13.82
N CYS A 150 -10.85 -6.23 14.53
CA CYS A 150 -10.75 -4.93 15.22
C CYS A 150 -10.66 -3.74 14.25
N ASN A 151 -10.24 -3.98 13.01
CA ASN A 151 -10.09 -2.94 12.01
C ASN A 151 -10.29 -3.50 10.60
N ALA A 152 -10.87 -2.70 9.70
CA ALA A 152 -11.01 -3.05 8.28
C ALA A 152 -9.68 -3.39 7.60
N VAL A 153 -8.57 -2.80 8.05
CA VAL A 153 -7.25 -3.12 7.48
C VAL A 153 -6.79 -4.51 7.87
N THR A 154 -7.12 -4.98 9.09
CA THR A 154 -6.73 -6.31 9.57
C THR A 154 -7.50 -7.46 8.94
N SER A 155 -8.63 -7.18 8.29
CA SER A 155 -9.36 -8.20 7.54
C SER A 155 -8.79 -8.44 6.13
N VAL A 156 -7.86 -7.59 5.68
CA VAL A 156 -7.15 -7.79 4.41
C VAL A 156 -5.95 -8.70 4.65
N LEU A 157 -5.89 -9.82 3.94
CA LEU A 157 -4.76 -10.72 4.07
C LEU A 157 -3.47 -10.06 3.53
N PRO A 158 -2.32 -10.27 4.18
CA PRO A 158 -1.04 -9.70 3.74
C PRO A 158 -0.70 -9.99 2.26
N VAL A 159 -0.98 -11.20 1.78
CA VAL A 159 -0.79 -11.57 0.38
C VAL A 159 -1.67 -10.73 -0.57
N GLN A 160 -2.92 -10.46 -0.18
CA GLN A 160 -3.85 -9.64 -0.94
C GLN A 160 -3.41 -8.17 -0.93
N MET A 161 -2.92 -7.70 0.22
CA MET A 161 -2.37 -6.34 0.37
C MET A 161 -1.21 -6.10 -0.59
N VAL A 162 -0.24 -7.02 -0.63
CA VAL A 162 0.95 -6.89 -1.49
C VAL A 162 0.60 -7.08 -2.96
N ALA A 163 -0.16 -8.13 -3.30
CA ALA A 163 -0.49 -8.43 -4.69
C ALA A 163 -1.35 -7.32 -5.33
N TYR A 164 -2.47 -6.97 -4.71
CA TYR A 164 -3.35 -5.93 -5.24
C TYR A 164 -2.78 -4.53 -5.02
N GLY A 165 -2.01 -4.30 -3.96
CA GLY A 165 -1.33 -3.02 -3.74
C GLY A 165 -0.29 -2.74 -4.84
N THR A 166 0.39 -3.79 -5.31
CA THR A 166 1.30 -3.70 -6.46
C THR A 166 0.56 -3.29 -7.73
N LEU A 167 -0.52 -4.00 -8.07
CA LEU A 167 -1.33 -3.71 -9.25
C LEU A 167 -1.95 -2.31 -9.20
N GLY A 168 -2.50 -1.92 -8.05
CA GLY A 168 -3.06 -0.59 -7.81
C GLY A 168 -2.02 0.51 -8.01
N SER A 169 -0.82 0.32 -7.44
CA SER A 169 0.29 1.29 -7.55
C SER A 169 0.72 1.52 -9.01
N ILE A 170 0.85 0.44 -9.78
CA ILE A 170 1.21 0.53 -11.21
C ILE A 170 0.10 1.25 -11.98
N ALA A 171 -1.17 0.88 -11.76
CA ALA A 171 -2.30 1.51 -12.42
C ALA A 171 -2.39 3.02 -12.10
N GLY A 172 -2.26 3.40 -10.83
CA GLY A 172 -2.29 4.80 -10.39
C GLY A 172 -1.15 5.63 -10.98
N TYR A 173 0.04 5.06 -11.06
CA TYR A 173 1.20 5.71 -11.70
C TYR A 173 0.95 6.02 -13.17
N TRP A 174 0.50 5.03 -13.96
CA TRP A 174 0.22 5.23 -15.38
C TRP A 174 -0.95 6.17 -15.62
N LEU A 175 -1.95 6.16 -14.73
CA LEU A 175 -3.05 7.11 -14.76
C LEU A 175 -2.54 8.55 -14.57
N ALA A 176 -1.58 8.79 -13.66
CA ALA A 176 -0.98 10.10 -13.46
C ALA A 176 -0.15 10.56 -14.68
N VAL A 177 0.62 9.64 -15.29
CA VAL A 177 1.36 9.91 -16.53
C VAL A 177 0.40 10.32 -17.64
N ARG A 178 -0.66 9.54 -17.87
CA ARG A 178 -1.68 9.82 -18.88
C ARG A 178 -2.40 11.15 -18.61
N HIS A 179 -2.78 11.42 -17.36
CA HIS A 179 -3.41 12.68 -16.97
C HIS A 179 -2.51 13.89 -17.30
N ASN A 180 -1.21 13.80 -17.00
CA ASN A 180 -0.27 14.87 -17.32
C ASN A 180 -0.06 15.04 -18.83
N HIS A 181 -0.03 13.95 -19.60
CA HIS A 181 0.04 14.01 -21.06
C HIS A 181 -1.19 14.73 -21.64
N TRP A 182 -2.39 14.33 -21.23
CA TRP A 182 -3.65 14.93 -21.70
C TRP A 182 -3.73 16.42 -21.38
N ARG A 183 -3.34 16.85 -20.17
CA ARG A 183 -3.32 18.28 -19.84
C ARG A 183 -2.33 19.13 -20.64
N LYS A 184 -1.29 18.53 -21.21
CA LYS A 184 -0.29 19.24 -22.03
C LYS A 184 -0.66 19.32 -23.51
N HIS A 185 -1.59 18.48 -23.97
CA HIS A 185 -1.96 18.32 -25.39
C HIS A 185 -3.47 18.49 -25.63
N ALA A 186 -4.19 19.04 -24.66
CA ALA A 186 -5.58 19.49 -24.76
C ALA A 186 -5.60 21.02 -24.83
#